data_AF-A0A5P0JID5-F1
#
_entry.id   AF-A0A5P0JID5-F1
#
_cell.length_a   1.000
_cell.length_b   1.000
_cell.length_c   1.000
_cell.angle_alpha   90.00
_cell.angle_beta   90.00
_cell.angle_gamma   90.00
#
_symmetry.space_group_name_H-M   'P 1'
#
loop_
_entity.id
_entity.type
_entity.pdbx_description
1 polymer ?
#
loop_
_entity_poly.entity_id
_entity_poly.type
_entity_poly.pdbx_seq_one_letter_code
_entity_poly.pdbx_strand_id
1 'polypeptide(L)'
;MKRWPVFPRSLRQLVMLAFLLILLPLLVLAWQAWQSLNALSDQAALVNRTTLIDARRSEAMTNAALEMERSYRQYCVLDDPTLAKVYQSQRKRYSEMLDAHAGVLPDDKLYQALRQDLHNLAQLQCNNSGPDAAAAARLEAFASANTEMVQATRTVVFSRGQQLQREIAERGQYFG
;
A
#
# COMPACT_ATOMS: atom_id res chain seq x y z
N MET A 1 15.91 -30.88 52.40
CA MET A 1 14.60 -30.90 51.72
C MET A 1 13.55 -30.28 52.66
N LYS A 2 13.20 -29.01 52.48
CA LYS A 2 12.33 -28.25 53.39
C LYS A 2 10.89 -28.40 52.92
N ARG A 3 10.08 -29.17 53.66
CA ARG A 3 8.66 -29.40 53.36
C ARG A 3 7.89 -28.11 53.65
N TRP A 4 7.43 -27.44 52.60
CA TRP A 4 6.52 -26.30 52.73
C TRP A 4 5.19 -26.83 53.28
N PRO A 5 4.69 -26.35 54.43
CA PRO A 5 3.39 -26.80 54.93
C PRO A 5 2.31 -26.17 54.04
N VAL A 6 1.70 -26.97 53.18
CA VAL A 6 0.61 -26.59 52.26
C VAL A 6 -0.74 -26.51 53.00
N PHE A 7 -0.74 -26.24 54.31
CA PHE A 7 -1.97 -26.16 55.11
C PHE A 7 -2.03 -24.84 55.90
N PRO A 8 -2.93 -23.90 55.54
CA PRO A 8 -3.05 -22.61 56.20
C PRO A 8 -3.60 -22.78 57.63
N ARG A 9 -2.96 -22.14 58.61
CA ARG A 9 -3.31 -22.25 60.04
C ARG A 9 -4.27 -21.17 60.53
N SER A 10 -4.74 -20.28 59.65
CA SER A 10 -5.65 -19.18 60.00
C SER A 10 -6.66 -18.90 58.89
N LEU A 11 -7.88 -18.51 59.27
CA LEU A 11 -8.97 -18.17 58.34
C LEU A 11 -8.57 -17.04 57.37
N ARG A 12 -7.76 -16.08 57.82
CA ARG A 12 -7.22 -14.99 56.98
C ARG A 12 -6.26 -15.51 55.90
N GLN A 13 -5.44 -16.53 56.18
CA GLN A 13 -4.57 -17.14 55.17
C GLN A 13 -5.36 -17.88 54.08
N LEU A 14 -6.44 -18.57 54.46
CA LEU A 14 -7.33 -19.22 53.48
C LEU A 14 -7.95 -18.20 52.52
N VAL A 15 -8.46 -17.09 53.07
CA VAL A 15 -9.09 -16.02 52.27
C VAL A 15 -8.08 -15.37 51.33
N MET A 16 -6.86 -15.06 51.80
CA MET A 16 -5.82 -14.46 50.96
C MET A 16 -5.36 -15.41 49.85
N LEU A 17 -5.27 -16.71 50.13
CA LEU A 17 -4.83 -17.71 49.15
C LEU A 17 -5.91 -17.97 48.09
N ALA A 18 -7.19 -18.03 48.49
CA ALA A 18 -8.31 -18.10 47.56
C ALA A 18 -8.41 -16.85 46.69
N PHE A 19 -8.23 -15.66 47.29
CA PHE A 19 -8.21 -14.41 46.54
C PHE A 19 -7.06 -14.37 45.52
N LEU A 20 -5.85 -14.78 45.90
CA LEU A 20 -4.72 -14.88 44.97
C LEU A 20 -4.98 -15.87 43.83
N LEU A 21 -5.57 -17.03 44.13
CA LEU A 21 -5.92 -18.05 43.13
C LEU A 21 -6.91 -17.55 42.08
N ILE A 22 -7.77 -16.60 42.43
CA ILE A 22 -8.76 -16.00 41.51
C ILE A 22 -8.19 -14.74 40.84
N LEU A 23 -7.47 -13.90 41.59
CA LEU A 23 -6.92 -12.64 41.11
C LEU A 23 -5.83 -12.86 40.06
N LEU A 24 -4.96 -13.85 40.25
CA LEU A 24 -3.83 -14.10 39.36
C LEU A 24 -4.27 -14.48 37.93
N PRO A 25 -5.19 -15.44 37.70
CA PRO A 25 -5.71 -15.71 36.36
C PRO A 25 -6.50 -14.52 35.78
N LEU A 26 -7.23 -13.76 36.60
CA LEU A 26 -7.88 -12.51 36.13
C LEU A 26 -6.88 -11.47 35.63
N LEU A 27 -5.76 -11.28 36.34
CA LEU A 27 -4.70 -10.37 35.92
C LEU A 27 -4.01 -10.82 34.63
N VAL A 28 -3.81 -12.13 34.45
CA VAL A 28 -3.26 -12.69 33.21
C VAL A 28 -4.22 -12.47 32.03
N LEU A 29 -5.51 -12.70 32.22
CA LEU A 29 -6.53 -12.45 31.19
C LEU A 29 -6.61 -10.95 30.83
N ALA A 30 -6.57 -10.07 31.83
CA ALA A 30 -6.56 -8.62 31.61
C ALA A 30 -5.29 -8.16 30.86
N TRP A 31 -4.13 -8.74 31.18
CA TRP A 31 -2.88 -8.46 30.47
C TRP A 31 -2.93 -8.92 29.01
N GLN A 32 -3.43 -10.13 28.76
CA GLN A 32 -3.60 -10.67 27.40
C GLN A 32 -4.56 -9.81 26.57
N ALA A 33 -5.67 -9.38 27.18
CA ALA A 33 -6.61 -8.45 26.57
C ALA A 33 -5.94 -7.12 26.19
N TRP A 34 -5.21 -6.52 27.12
CA TRP A 34 -4.51 -5.25 26.91
C TRP A 34 -3.43 -5.32 25.83
N GLN A 35 -2.62 -6.38 25.81
CA GLN A 35 -1.56 -6.55 24.80
C GLN A 35 -2.15 -6.77 23.40
N SER A 36 -3.30 -7.44 23.30
CA SER A 36 -4.00 -7.63 22.02
C SER A 36 -4.58 -6.32 21.46
N LEU A 37 -5.02 -5.40 22.33
CA LEU A 37 -5.57 -4.09 21.99
C LEU A 37 -4.48 -3.12 21.49
N ASN A 38 -3.30 -3.12 22.12
CA ASN A 38 -2.20 -2.24 21.70
C ASN A 38 -1.62 -2.64 20.32
N ALA A 39 -1.53 -3.94 20.03
CA ALA A 39 -1.06 -4.42 18.72
C ALA A 39 -2.01 -4.01 17.57
N LEU A 40 -3.33 -3.94 17.83
CA LEU A 40 -4.34 -3.51 16.85
C LEU A 40 -4.26 -2.01 16.52
N SER A 41 -3.95 -1.16 17.50
CA SER A 41 -3.91 0.30 17.30
C SER A 41 -2.74 0.73 16.41
N ASP A 42 -1.55 0.17 16.65
CA ASP A 42 -0.35 0.46 15.86
C ASP A 42 -0.46 -0.10 14.43
N GLN A 43 -1.03 -1.30 14.27
CA GLN A 43 -1.20 -1.93 12.96
C GLN A 43 -2.28 -1.25 12.11
N ALA A 44 -3.38 -0.81 12.73
CA ALA A 44 -4.41 -0.03 12.04
C ALA A 44 -3.91 1.36 11.60
N ALA A 45 -3.12 2.04 12.44
CA ALA A 45 -2.52 3.32 12.09
C ALA A 45 -1.50 3.20 10.94
N LEU A 46 -0.73 2.11 10.91
CA LEU A 46 0.22 1.82 9.83
C LEU A 46 -0.50 1.51 8.51
N VAL A 47 -1.49 0.61 8.53
CA VAL A 47 -2.27 0.21 7.34
C VAL A 47 -3.04 1.40 6.76
N ASN A 48 -3.58 2.28 7.61
CA ASN A 48 -4.30 3.47 7.16
C ASN A 48 -3.34 4.51 6.53
N ARG A 49 -2.13 4.68 7.08
CA ARG A 49 -1.10 5.56 6.49
C ARG A 49 -0.59 5.05 5.14
N THR A 50 -0.27 3.78 5.02
CA THR A 50 0.27 3.21 3.77
C THR A 50 -0.79 3.18 2.67
N THR A 51 -2.04 2.88 3.03
CA THR A 51 -3.20 2.93 2.11
C THR A 51 -3.37 4.30 1.45
N LEU A 52 -3.31 5.38 2.24
CA LEU A 52 -3.53 6.74 1.72
C LEU A 52 -2.36 7.20 0.83
N ILE A 53 -1.13 6.80 1.17
CA ILE A 53 0.06 7.07 0.37
C ILE A 53 0.00 6.33 -0.97
N ASP A 54 -0.37 5.06 -0.97
CA ASP A 54 -0.45 4.23 -2.18
C ASP A 54 -1.55 4.75 -3.13
N ALA A 55 -2.70 5.13 -2.59
CA ALA A 55 -3.78 5.74 -3.38
C ALA A 55 -3.35 7.09 -3.99
N ARG A 56 -2.81 8.01 -3.18
CA ARG A 56 -2.34 9.32 -3.67
C ARG A 56 -1.22 9.18 -4.71
N ARG A 57 -0.31 8.21 -4.53
CA ARG A 57 0.75 7.94 -5.50
C ARG A 57 0.17 7.49 -6.83
N SER A 58 -0.82 6.59 -6.83
CA SER A 58 -1.49 6.15 -8.07
C SER A 58 -2.20 7.30 -8.81
N GLU A 59 -2.82 8.24 -8.09
CA GLU A 59 -3.41 9.46 -8.68
C GLU A 59 -2.35 10.38 -9.28
N ALA A 60 -1.24 10.59 -8.55
CA ALA A 60 -0.12 11.37 -9.07
C ALA A 60 0.48 10.76 -10.34
N MET A 61 0.55 9.42 -10.44
CA MET A 61 1.00 8.72 -11.64
C MET A 61 0.05 8.96 -12.82
N THR A 62 -1.26 8.99 -12.59
CA THR A 62 -2.25 9.33 -13.64
C THR A 62 -2.00 10.72 -14.23
N ASN A 63 -1.77 11.71 -13.36
CA ASN A 63 -1.45 13.06 -13.82
C ASN A 63 -0.12 13.11 -14.57
N ALA A 64 0.91 12.41 -14.08
CA ALA A 64 2.20 12.33 -14.75
C ALA A 64 2.12 11.66 -16.14
N ALA A 65 1.28 10.62 -16.29
CA ALA A 65 1.03 9.98 -17.57
C ALA A 65 0.37 10.94 -18.58
N LEU A 66 -0.64 11.69 -18.14
CA LEU A 66 -1.32 12.69 -18.97
C LEU A 66 -0.39 13.85 -19.37
N GLU A 67 0.43 14.33 -18.45
CA GLU A 67 1.45 15.35 -18.74
C GLU A 67 2.44 14.86 -19.80
N MET A 68 2.88 13.61 -19.69
CA MET A 68 3.79 12.97 -20.63
C MET A 68 3.17 12.82 -22.03
N GLU A 69 1.90 12.40 -22.14
CA GLU A 69 1.20 12.35 -23.42
C GLU A 69 1.03 13.75 -24.03
N ARG A 70 0.62 14.72 -23.22
CA ARG A 70 0.46 16.11 -23.66
C ARG A 70 1.76 16.67 -24.21
N SER A 71 2.87 16.54 -23.48
CA SER A 71 4.17 17.08 -23.91
C SER A 71 4.69 16.35 -25.16
N TYR A 72 4.44 15.04 -25.30
CA TYR A 72 4.74 14.29 -26.52
C TYR A 72 4.00 14.89 -27.72
N ARG A 73 2.67 15.03 -27.61
CA ARG A 73 1.85 15.58 -28.70
C ARG A 73 2.24 17.02 -29.02
N GLN A 74 2.51 17.83 -28.00
CA GLN A 74 2.94 19.21 -28.17
C GLN A 74 4.29 19.31 -28.90
N TYR A 75 5.24 18.43 -28.56
CA TYR A 75 6.50 18.32 -29.29
C TYR A 75 6.25 17.99 -30.77
N CYS A 76 5.39 17.02 -31.07
CA CYS A 76 5.10 16.69 -32.48
C CYS A 76 4.46 17.82 -33.29
N VAL A 77 3.76 18.75 -32.64
CA VAL A 77 3.16 19.92 -33.31
C VAL A 77 4.20 21.03 -33.56
N LEU A 78 5.06 21.31 -32.57
CA LEU A 78 5.93 22.48 -32.56
C LEU A 78 7.39 22.19 -32.93
N ASP A 79 7.82 20.92 -32.87
CA ASP A 79 9.20 20.43 -33.08
C ASP A 79 10.27 21.20 -32.28
N ASP A 80 9.90 21.70 -31.10
CA ASP A 80 10.79 22.46 -30.24
C ASP A 80 11.65 21.52 -29.36
N PRO A 81 12.99 21.58 -29.42
CA PRO A 81 13.87 20.74 -28.62
C PRO A 81 13.72 20.95 -27.10
N THR A 82 13.18 22.09 -26.65
CA THR A 82 12.86 22.32 -25.24
C THR A 82 11.70 21.41 -24.78
N LEU A 83 10.68 21.21 -25.63
CA LEU A 83 9.56 20.31 -25.35
C LEU A 83 10.01 18.85 -25.31
N ALA A 84 10.96 18.47 -26.18
CA ALA A 84 11.57 17.15 -26.10
C ALA A 84 12.24 16.92 -24.73
N LYS A 85 12.97 17.92 -24.20
CA LYS A 85 13.56 17.82 -22.84
C LYS A 85 12.50 17.73 -21.74
N VAL A 86 11.41 18.49 -21.85
CA VAL A 86 10.28 18.43 -20.91
C VAL A 86 9.68 17.02 -20.90
N TYR A 87 9.40 16.46 -22.08
CA TYR A 87 8.89 15.10 -22.23
C TYR A 87 9.83 14.06 -21.59
N GLN A 88 11.14 14.14 -21.88
CA GLN A 88 12.13 13.20 -21.34
C GLN A 88 12.23 13.28 -19.81
N SER A 89 12.15 14.50 -19.25
CA SER A 89 12.11 14.72 -17.80
C SER A 89 10.86 14.10 -17.16
N GLN A 90 9.69 14.31 -17.77
CA GLN A 90 8.42 13.73 -17.31
C GLN A 90 8.45 12.20 -17.38
N ARG A 91 8.97 11.61 -18.46
CA ARG A 91 9.11 10.15 -18.59
C ARG A 91 10.01 9.56 -17.51
N LYS A 92 11.16 10.21 -17.25
CA LYS A 92 12.07 9.80 -16.18
C LYS A 92 11.38 9.85 -14.82
N ARG A 93 10.69 10.96 -14.52
CA ARG A 93 9.93 11.13 -13.28
C ARG A 93 8.86 10.05 -13.12
N TYR A 94 8.12 9.72 -14.18
CA TYR A 94 7.15 8.64 -14.14
C TYR A 94 7.83 7.30 -13.85
N SER A 95 8.97 7.00 -14.49
CA SER A 95 9.73 5.77 -14.23
C SER A 95 10.17 5.65 -12.77
N GLU A 96 10.63 6.75 -12.15
CA GLU A 96 11.01 6.79 -10.73
C GLU A 96 9.80 6.54 -9.81
N MET A 97 8.64 7.12 -10.16
CA MET A 97 7.39 6.85 -9.44
C MET A 97 6.95 5.39 -9.56
N LEU A 98 7.08 4.81 -10.76
CA LEU A 98 6.77 3.40 -11.02
C LEU A 98 7.66 2.46 -10.21
N ASP A 99 8.97 2.73 -10.13
CA ASP A 99 9.90 1.95 -9.32
C ASP A 99 9.58 2.00 -7.83
N ALA A 100 9.21 3.18 -7.32
CA ALA A 100 8.76 3.32 -5.94
C ALA A 100 7.42 2.59 -5.68
N HIS A 101 6.58 2.41 -6.70
CA HIS A 101 5.27 1.77 -6.62
C HIS A 101 5.31 0.24 -6.84
N ALA A 102 6.44 -0.30 -7.31
CA ALA A 102 6.56 -1.71 -7.68
C ALA A 102 6.11 -2.68 -6.57
N GLY A 103 6.46 -2.41 -5.32
CA GLY A 103 6.10 -3.27 -4.17
C GLY A 103 4.61 -3.27 -3.78
N VAL A 104 3.78 -2.41 -4.39
CA VAL A 104 2.34 -2.33 -4.14
C VAL A 104 1.55 -3.18 -5.14
N LEU A 105 2.10 -3.40 -6.34
CA LEU A 105 1.40 -4.10 -7.41
C LEU A 105 1.32 -5.60 -7.14
N PRO A 106 0.16 -6.24 -7.42
CA PRO A 106 -0.04 -7.66 -7.16
C PRO A 106 0.62 -8.60 -8.19
N ASP A 107 0.85 -8.11 -9.41
CA ASP A 107 1.50 -8.86 -10.50
C ASP A 107 2.63 -8.02 -11.11
N ASP A 108 3.79 -8.65 -11.32
CA ASP A 108 4.96 -8.05 -11.95
C ASP A 108 4.70 -7.74 -13.43
N LYS A 109 3.79 -8.47 -14.11
CA LYS A 109 3.48 -8.24 -15.52
C LYS A 109 3.09 -6.80 -15.82
N LEU A 110 2.31 -6.18 -14.93
CA LEU A 110 1.80 -4.84 -15.13
C LEU A 110 2.92 -3.79 -14.94
N TYR A 111 3.81 -4.04 -13.98
CA TYR A 111 5.05 -3.26 -13.82
C TYR A 111 5.94 -3.38 -15.06
N GLN A 112 6.16 -4.60 -15.58
CA GLN A 112 6.98 -4.85 -16.76
C GLN A 112 6.37 -4.22 -18.02
N ALA A 113 5.04 -4.28 -18.19
CA ALA A 113 4.33 -3.66 -19.30
C ALA A 113 4.56 -2.14 -19.31
N LEU A 114 4.35 -1.47 -18.17
CA LEU A 114 4.60 -0.03 -18.03
C LEU A 114 6.08 0.33 -18.27
N ARG A 115 7.01 -0.49 -17.74
CA ARG A 115 8.45 -0.31 -17.96
C ARG A 115 8.80 -0.39 -19.45
N GLN A 116 8.24 -1.39 -20.14
CA GLN A 116 8.45 -1.60 -21.56
C GLN A 116 7.83 -0.47 -22.40
N ASP A 117 6.65 0.01 -22.04
CA ASP A 117 6.01 1.13 -22.71
C ASP A 117 6.84 2.41 -22.56
N LEU A 118 7.33 2.72 -21.36
CA LEU A 118 8.26 3.84 -21.12
C LEU A 118 9.55 3.70 -21.95
N HIS A 119 10.07 2.48 -22.10
CA HIS A 119 11.22 2.22 -22.96
C HIS A 119 10.90 2.42 -24.44
N ASN A 120 9.76 1.93 -24.91
CA ASN A 120 9.32 2.06 -26.31
C ASN A 120 8.98 3.51 -26.68
N LEU A 121 8.62 4.32 -25.68
CA LEU A 121 8.41 5.76 -25.76
C LEU A 121 9.73 6.54 -25.49
N ALA A 122 10.89 5.88 -25.54
CA ALA A 122 12.20 6.53 -25.39
C ALA A 122 12.43 7.63 -26.42
N GLN A 123 12.06 7.32 -27.67
CA GLN A 123 12.27 8.14 -28.83
C GLN A 123 10.96 8.79 -29.27
N LEU A 124 11.00 10.11 -29.48
CA LEU A 124 9.90 10.86 -30.04
C LEU A 124 9.85 10.60 -31.55
N GLN A 125 8.75 10.01 -32.00
CA GLN A 125 8.43 9.72 -33.39
C GLN A 125 7.15 10.48 -33.76
N CYS A 126 7.28 11.39 -34.71
CA CYS A 126 6.22 12.30 -35.12
C CYS A 126 6.03 12.22 -36.64
N ASN A 127 4.77 12.31 -37.07
CA ASN A 127 4.36 12.38 -38.47
C ASN A 127 3.15 13.32 -38.59
N ASN A 128 3.15 14.21 -39.59
CA ASN A 128 2.06 15.14 -39.86
C ASN A 128 1.55 15.90 -38.62
N SER A 129 2.47 16.51 -37.87
CA SER A 129 2.17 17.28 -36.65
C SER A 129 1.49 16.49 -35.52
N GLY A 130 1.65 15.16 -35.50
CA GLY A 130 1.21 14.30 -34.41
C GLY A 130 2.17 13.14 -34.19
N PRO A 131 1.94 12.28 -33.17
CA PRO A 131 2.65 11.01 -33.05
C PRO A 131 2.42 10.17 -34.30
N ASP A 132 3.44 9.44 -34.75
CA ASP A 132 3.21 8.43 -35.79
C ASP A 132 2.30 7.29 -35.27
N ALA A 133 1.87 6.38 -36.16
CA ALA A 133 0.94 5.32 -35.79
C ALA A 133 1.48 4.38 -34.70
N ALA A 134 2.79 4.11 -34.70
CA ALA A 134 3.41 3.23 -33.71
C ALA A 134 3.52 3.92 -32.35
N ALA A 135 3.92 5.19 -32.33
CA ALA A 135 3.96 6.03 -31.14
C ALA A 135 2.58 6.26 -30.54
N ALA A 136 1.56 6.53 -31.37
CA ALA A 136 0.18 6.68 -30.92
C ALA A 136 -0.32 5.40 -30.21
N ALA A 137 -0.09 4.23 -30.81
CA ALA A 137 -0.44 2.95 -30.21
C ALA A 137 0.30 2.70 -28.88
N ARG A 138 1.58 3.07 -28.79
CA ARG A 138 2.36 2.95 -27.54
C ARG A 138 1.86 3.90 -26.45
N LEU A 139 1.49 5.13 -26.79
CA LEU A 139 0.91 6.09 -25.85
C LEU A 139 -0.43 5.59 -25.30
N GLU A 140 -1.26 5.01 -26.16
CA GLU A 140 -2.54 4.41 -25.77
C GLU A 140 -2.35 3.16 -24.89
N ALA A 141 -1.43 2.27 -25.25
CA ALA A 141 -1.07 1.11 -24.44
C ALA A 141 -0.58 1.52 -23.05
N PHE A 142 0.30 2.52 -22.97
CA PHE A 142 0.79 3.09 -21.73
C PHE A 142 -0.34 3.68 -20.87
N ALA A 143 -1.24 4.47 -21.47
CA ALA A 143 -2.37 5.06 -20.77
C ALA A 143 -3.34 3.99 -20.21
N SER A 144 -3.55 2.92 -20.98
CA SER A 144 -4.37 1.78 -20.58
C SER A 144 -3.73 1.01 -19.42
N ALA A 145 -2.44 0.67 -19.54
CA ALA A 145 -1.68 0.01 -18.48
C ALA A 145 -1.61 0.85 -17.19
N ASN A 146 -1.47 2.18 -17.31
CA ASN A 146 -1.52 3.08 -16.15
C ASN A 146 -2.91 3.09 -15.49
N THR A 147 -3.99 3.02 -16.28
CA THR A 147 -5.35 2.90 -15.75
C THR A 147 -5.53 1.59 -15.00
N GLU A 148 -5.08 0.48 -15.57
CA GLU A 148 -5.12 -0.84 -14.93
C GLU A 148 -4.29 -0.87 -13.64
N MET A 149 -3.12 -0.24 -13.62
CA MET A 149 -2.29 -0.06 -12.43
C MET A 149 -3.05 0.62 -11.28
N VAL A 150 -3.77 1.70 -11.58
CA VAL A 150 -4.55 2.44 -10.59
C VAL A 150 -5.68 1.58 -10.03
N GLN A 151 -6.36 0.81 -10.88
CA GLN A 151 -7.39 -0.12 -10.42
C GLN A 151 -6.81 -1.26 -9.58
N ALA A 152 -5.68 -1.84 -10.00
CA ALA A 152 -4.98 -2.86 -9.22
C ALA A 152 -4.57 -2.32 -7.84
N THR A 153 -4.05 -1.09 -7.79
CA THR A 153 -3.69 -0.42 -6.54
C THR A 153 -4.90 -0.22 -5.63
N ARG A 154 -6.03 0.24 -6.18
CA ARG A 154 -7.29 0.40 -5.42
C ARG A 154 -7.78 -0.93 -4.84
N THR A 155 -7.70 -2.01 -5.62
CA THR A 155 -8.07 -3.36 -5.16
C THR A 155 -7.17 -3.84 -4.03
N VAL A 156 -5.85 -3.66 -4.16
CA VAL A 156 -4.88 -4.02 -3.10
C VAL A 156 -5.17 -3.22 -1.83
N VAL A 157 -5.33 -1.91 -1.95
CA VAL A 157 -5.70 -1.02 -0.84
C VAL A 157 -6.99 -1.46 -0.16
N PHE A 158 -8.03 -1.75 -0.95
CA PHE A 158 -9.32 -2.20 -0.43
C PHE A 158 -9.22 -3.55 0.29
N SER A 159 -8.49 -4.51 -0.28
CA SER A 159 -8.28 -5.83 0.32
C SER A 159 -7.53 -5.75 1.66
N ARG A 160 -6.51 -4.89 1.75
CA ARG A 160 -5.78 -4.61 3.01
C ARG A 160 -6.72 -4.00 4.07
N GLY A 161 -7.59 -3.07 3.66
CA GLY A 161 -8.61 -2.50 4.54
C GLY A 161 -9.62 -3.54 5.06
N GLN A 162 -10.09 -4.44 4.19
CA GLN A 162 -10.98 -5.53 4.60
C GLN A 162 -10.32 -6.53 5.54
N GLN A 163 -9.06 -6.90 5.29
CA GLN A 163 -8.31 -7.79 6.16
C GLN A 163 -8.17 -7.18 7.56
N LEU A 164 -7.83 -5.89 7.64
CA LEU A 164 -7.78 -5.18 8.91
C LEU A 164 -9.12 -5.21 9.65
N GLN A 165 -10.24 -4.99 8.94
CA GLN A 165 -11.58 -5.06 9.55
C GLN A 165 -11.91 -6.46 10.08
N ARG A 166 -11.54 -7.53 9.36
CA ARG A 166 -11.73 -8.91 9.81
C ARG A 166 -10.91 -9.21 11.07
N GLU A 167 -9.64 -8.83 11.09
CA GLU A 167 -8.76 -9.01 12.26
C GLU A 167 -9.30 -8.26 13.50
N ILE A 168 -9.87 -7.06 13.31
CA ILE A 168 -10.56 -6.31 14.37
C ILE A 168 -11.82 -7.07 14.84
N ALA A 169 -12.65 -7.55 13.92
CA ALA A 169 -13.92 -8.23 14.24
C ALA A 169 -13.72 -9.58 14.94
N GLU A 170 -12.78 -10.41 14.46
CA GLU A 170 -12.43 -11.70 15.08
C GLU A 170 -11.95 -11.50 16.51
N ARG A 171 -11.11 -10.47 16.75
CA ARG A 171 -10.63 -10.18 18.11
C ARG A 171 -11.71 -9.58 19.00
N GLY A 172 -12.63 -8.77 18.45
CA GLY A 172 -13.80 -8.25 19.16
C GLY A 172 -14.73 -9.35 19.69
N GLN A 173 -14.82 -10.50 19.02
CA GLN A 173 -15.60 -11.65 19.50
C GLN A 173 -15.04 -12.29 20.78
N TYR A 174 -13.74 -12.13 21.08
CA TYR A 174 -13.15 -12.63 22.33
C TYR A 174 -13.38 -11.71 23.54
N PHE A 175 -13.96 -10.52 23.33
CA PHE A 175 -14.21 -9.51 24.37
C PHE A 175 -15.70 -9.24 24.63
N GLY A 176 -16.60 -10.00 24.00
CA GLY A 176 -18.06 -9.95 24.19
C GLY A 176 -18.57 -10.99 25.17
#